data_AF-E5WY34-F1
#
_entry.id   AF-E5WY34-F1
#
_cell.length_a   1.000
_cell.length_b   1.000
_cell.length_c   1.000
_cell.angle_alpha   90.00
_cell.angle_beta   90.00
_cell.angle_gamma   90.00
#
_symmetry.space_group_name_H-M   'P 1'
#
loop_
_entity.id
_entity.type
_entity.pdbx_description
1 polymer ?
#
loop_
_entity_poly.entity_id
_entity_poly.type
_entity_poly.pdbx_seq_one_letter_code
_entity_poly.pdbx_strand_id
1 'polypeptide(L)'
;MAEKVTDVVSGKIETTVTEQTTSEKEKSVSQTEQMKMKPLITTEDPSALYCDALNEHNINQVADGSETAIVVLVGFEEYGKSTFTSSLYHCFFSKEQYCGHIMYDSETYSGFERRLLVRSMKKTDPHLKNKRTIKGEDPLLVLLLDSEKTGKYKVVISDRSGEDYSQFAGTEEEINDNQILKVADHIVFFIDCEKLMNNFAMLRYSYQNFLQELVKGNLLPKNGQIKLVFNKHDLVKDNPDYEGKRSQAEEVFKKVLGDRTFDRYEIDSTGVSDNFVSVEKLVKSFLHNEENKRRERIEILDWVKKELSD
;
A
#
# COMPACT_ATOMS: atom_id res chain seq x y z
N MET A 1 -30.90 -40.72 -36.41
CA MET A 1 -31.52 -41.40 -35.25
C MET A 1 -30.82 -42.74 -35.06
N ALA A 2 -30.55 -43.08 -33.81
CA ALA A 2 -30.12 -44.39 -33.29
C ALA A 2 -28.64 -44.81 -33.47
N GLU A 3 -27.97 -44.78 -32.30
CA GLU A 3 -26.91 -45.64 -31.76
C GLU A 3 -26.66 -47.00 -32.44
N LYS A 4 -25.37 -47.39 -32.51
CA LYS A 4 -24.73 -48.41 -31.64
C LYS A 4 -23.39 -48.85 -32.23
N VAL A 5 -22.43 -49.17 -31.36
CA VAL A 5 -21.75 -50.48 -31.25
C VAL A 5 -20.35 -50.27 -30.65
N THR A 6 -20.06 -51.15 -29.71
CA THR A 6 -19.01 -51.20 -28.71
C THR A 6 -17.78 -51.98 -29.18
N ASP A 7 -16.73 -51.88 -28.33
CA ASP A 7 -15.69 -52.88 -28.03
C ASP A 7 -14.54 -53.12 -29.03
N VAL A 8 -13.30 -52.91 -28.55
CA VAL A 8 -12.41 -53.94 -27.99
C VAL A 8 -10.97 -53.38 -28.00
N VAL A 9 -10.37 -53.19 -26.82
CA VAL A 9 -8.91 -53.03 -26.65
C VAL A 9 -8.42 -54.13 -25.71
N SER A 10 -7.53 -54.98 -26.20
CA SER A 10 -6.73 -55.90 -25.39
C SER A 10 -5.37 -56.11 -26.04
N GLY A 11 -4.28 -55.91 -25.30
CA GLY A 11 -2.94 -56.32 -25.75
C GLY A 11 -1.81 -55.60 -25.03
N LYS A 12 -1.26 -56.28 -24.02
CA LYS A 12 -0.14 -55.90 -23.15
C LYS A 12 1.14 -55.52 -23.92
N ILE A 13 1.95 -54.62 -23.35
CA ILE A 13 3.39 -54.52 -23.63
C ILE A 13 4.15 -54.46 -22.29
N GLU A 14 5.10 -55.39 -22.15
CA GLU A 14 6.01 -55.56 -21.03
C GLU A 14 7.16 -54.54 -21.04
N THR A 15 7.65 -54.27 -19.84
CA THR A 15 8.76 -53.39 -19.50
C THR A 15 10.11 -54.05 -19.80
N THR A 16 11.08 -53.32 -20.35
CA THR A 16 12.51 -53.51 -20.01
C THR A 16 13.29 -52.22 -20.24
N VAL A 17 14.07 -51.84 -19.23
CA VAL A 17 15.00 -50.71 -19.17
C VAL A 17 16.38 -51.19 -19.59
N THR A 18 17.13 -50.42 -20.39
CA THR A 18 18.60 -50.40 -20.32
C THR A 18 19.15 -49.08 -20.83
N GLU A 19 20.01 -48.47 -20.01
CA GLU A 19 20.83 -47.29 -20.29
C GLU A 19 21.90 -47.59 -21.34
N GLN A 20 22.31 -46.60 -22.14
CA GLN A 20 23.73 -46.20 -22.29
C GLN A 20 23.93 -44.99 -23.21
N THR A 21 25.00 -44.28 -22.87
CA THR A 21 25.50 -42.94 -23.22
C THR A 21 26.22 -42.81 -24.56
N THR A 22 26.21 -41.55 -25.09
CA THR A 22 27.24 -40.87 -25.94
C THR A 22 27.51 -41.44 -27.35
N SER A 23 27.67 -40.69 -28.45
CA SER A 23 28.13 -39.32 -28.72
C SER A 23 27.84 -38.94 -30.20
N GLU A 24 28.13 -37.68 -30.55
CA GLU A 24 28.45 -37.13 -31.90
C GLU A 24 27.38 -36.31 -32.65
N LYS A 25 27.87 -35.13 -33.05
CA LYS A 25 27.23 -34.04 -33.77
C LYS A 25 26.98 -34.45 -35.22
N GLU A 26 25.85 -34.02 -35.78
CA GLU A 26 25.85 -33.36 -37.09
C GLU A 26 24.58 -32.52 -37.30
N LYS A 27 24.81 -31.31 -37.82
CA LYS A 27 23.79 -30.30 -38.12
C LYS A 27 23.01 -30.70 -39.37
N SER A 28 21.68 -30.66 -39.31
CA SER A 28 20.86 -30.19 -40.44
C SER A 28 19.59 -29.54 -39.93
N VAL A 29 19.36 -28.31 -40.38
CA VAL A 29 18.25 -27.43 -40.01
C VAL A 29 17.08 -27.73 -40.95
N SER A 30 15.90 -28.05 -40.41
CA SER A 30 14.64 -27.82 -41.13
C SER A 30 13.48 -27.55 -40.16
N GLN A 31 13.28 -26.25 -39.92
CA GLN A 31 11.97 -25.59 -39.93
C GLN A 31 10.80 -26.30 -39.24
N THR A 32 10.76 -26.23 -37.91
CA THR A 32 9.53 -25.96 -37.15
C THR A 32 9.91 -25.44 -35.75
N GLU A 33 10.65 -24.33 -35.71
CA GLU A 33 10.75 -23.56 -34.47
C GLU A 33 9.38 -22.94 -34.20
N GLN A 34 8.60 -23.64 -33.38
CA GLN A 34 7.55 -23.02 -32.59
C GLN A 34 8.19 -21.80 -31.92
N MET A 35 7.85 -20.60 -32.39
CA MET A 35 7.97 -19.39 -31.60
C MET A 35 7.14 -19.64 -30.35
N LYS A 36 7.76 -20.21 -29.31
CA LYS A 36 7.30 -20.07 -27.94
C LYS A 36 7.32 -18.56 -27.71
N MET A 37 6.16 -17.93 -27.88
CA MET A 37 5.92 -16.62 -27.29
C MET A 37 6.31 -16.77 -25.82
N LYS A 38 7.44 -16.17 -25.45
CA LYS A 38 7.71 -15.92 -24.04
C LYS A 38 6.48 -15.17 -23.50
N PRO A 39 5.91 -15.59 -22.36
CA PRO A 39 4.85 -14.82 -21.74
C PRO A 39 5.38 -13.39 -21.55
N LEU A 40 4.65 -12.42 -22.08
CA LEU A 40 4.92 -11.03 -21.75
C LEU A 40 4.54 -10.90 -20.27
N ILE A 41 5.56 -10.72 -19.41
CA ILE A 41 5.47 -10.52 -17.95
C ILE A 41 5.23 -11.82 -17.16
N THR A 42 6.31 -12.39 -16.63
CA THR A 42 6.28 -13.38 -15.54
C THR A 42 6.35 -12.63 -14.21
N THR A 43 5.41 -12.91 -13.31
CA THR A 43 5.24 -12.31 -11.97
C THR A 43 6.33 -12.67 -10.97
N GLU A 44 7.54 -12.99 -11.42
CA GLU A 44 8.65 -13.49 -10.58
C GLU A 44 9.58 -12.38 -10.09
N ASP A 45 9.38 -11.14 -10.54
CA ASP A 45 10.11 -9.97 -10.05
C ASP A 45 9.13 -8.78 -9.88
N PRO A 46 8.77 -8.40 -8.64
CA PRO A 46 7.91 -7.25 -8.38
C PRO A 46 8.43 -5.93 -8.99
N SER A 47 9.74 -5.83 -9.22
CA SER A 47 10.37 -4.66 -9.86
C SER A 47 10.20 -4.62 -11.39
N ALA A 48 9.62 -5.68 -12.00
CA ALA A 48 9.45 -5.79 -13.45
C ALA A 48 8.33 -4.91 -14.03
N LEU A 49 7.52 -4.26 -13.21
CA LEU A 49 6.55 -3.27 -13.66
C LEU A 49 7.14 -1.86 -13.52
N TYR A 50 7.55 -1.30 -14.66
CA TYR A 50 7.97 0.09 -14.75
C TYR A 50 6.90 1.02 -14.14
N CYS A 51 7.33 1.96 -13.29
CA CYS A 51 6.45 2.89 -12.56
C CYS A 51 5.40 2.22 -11.64
N ASP A 52 5.66 1.03 -11.07
CA ASP A 52 4.70 0.42 -10.13
C ASP A 52 4.77 1.08 -8.75
N ALA A 53 5.93 1.03 -8.11
CA ALA A 53 6.16 1.69 -6.83
C ALA A 53 7.67 1.95 -6.66
N LEU A 54 8.01 2.80 -5.71
CA LEU A 54 9.39 3.08 -5.31
C LEU A 54 9.66 2.47 -3.93
N ASN A 55 10.91 2.08 -3.69
CA ASN A 55 11.32 1.60 -2.39
C ASN A 55 11.59 2.78 -1.43
N GLU A 56 11.66 2.51 -0.13
CA GLU A 56 11.91 3.58 0.86
C GLU A 56 13.30 4.21 0.74
N HIS A 57 14.29 3.48 0.22
CA HIS A 57 15.62 4.03 -0.07
C HIS A 57 15.59 5.08 -1.20
N ASN A 58 14.56 5.07 -2.06
CA ASN A 58 14.37 6.07 -3.11
C ASN A 58 13.78 7.38 -2.58
N ILE A 59 13.45 7.52 -1.29
CA ILE A 59 12.77 8.73 -0.77
C ILE A 59 13.54 10.02 -1.07
N ASN A 60 14.88 9.96 -1.09
CA ASN A 60 15.73 11.10 -1.44
C ASN A 60 15.66 11.48 -2.93
N GLN A 61 15.41 10.52 -3.81
CA GLN A 61 15.21 10.77 -5.25
C GLN A 61 13.85 11.41 -5.49
N VAL A 62 12.84 11.03 -4.71
CA VAL A 62 11.50 11.60 -4.83
C VAL A 62 11.45 13.03 -4.29
N ALA A 63 12.10 13.28 -3.15
CA ALA A 63 12.21 14.58 -2.51
C ALA A 63 13.39 15.43 -3.06
N ASP A 64 13.53 15.46 -4.40
CA ASP A 64 14.55 16.12 -5.23
C ASP A 64 14.60 17.67 -5.15
N GLY A 65 14.19 18.26 -4.03
CA GLY A 65 14.06 19.71 -3.85
C GLY A 65 12.71 20.29 -4.26
N SER A 66 11.85 19.48 -4.88
CA SER A 66 10.42 19.79 -5.07
C SER A 66 9.67 19.80 -3.72
N GLU A 67 8.64 20.64 -3.63
CA GLU A 67 7.75 20.64 -2.46
C GLU A 67 7.05 19.28 -2.38
N THR A 68 7.27 18.53 -1.30
CA THR A 68 6.83 17.14 -1.19
C THR A 68 6.15 16.88 0.15
N ALA A 69 4.93 16.35 0.11
CA ALA A 69 4.22 15.83 1.28
C ALA A 69 4.43 14.31 1.39
N ILE A 70 4.93 13.83 2.53
CA ILE A 70 5.16 12.40 2.79
C ILE A 70 4.07 11.89 3.73
N VAL A 71 3.21 11.03 3.19
CA VAL A 71 2.07 10.41 3.86
C VAL A 71 2.36 8.92 4.05
N VAL A 72 2.45 8.45 5.30
CA VAL A 72 2.64 7.04 5.61
C VAL A 72 1.34 6.44 6.14
N LEU A 73 0.79 5.46 5.41
CA LEU A 73 -0.44 4.77 5.80
C LEU A 73 -0.08 3.57 6.67
N VAL A 74 -0.52 3.61 7.92
CA VAL A 74 -0.27 2.56 8.91
C VAL A 74 -1.57 1.85 9.23
N GLY A 75 -1.54 0.53 9.31
CA GLY A 75 -2.72 -0.25 9.71
C GLY A 75 -2.62 -1.70 9.27
N PHE A 76 -3.26 -2.58 10.02
CA PHE A 76 -3.15 -4.02 9.80
C PHE A 76 -3.86 -4.48 8.53
N GLU A 77 -3.75 -5.77 8.26
CA GLU A 77 -4.36 -6.40 7.09
C GLU A 77 -5.88 -6.13 7.03
N GLU A 78 -6.35 -5.73 5.85
CA GLU A 78 -7.75 -5.42 5.51
C GLU A 78 -8.34 -4.15 6.14
N TYR A 79 -7.50 -3.27 6.73
CA TYR A 79 -7.99 -2.03 7.34
C TYR A 79 -8.30 -0.93 6.31
N GLY A 80 -8.07 -1.21 5.01
CA GLY A 80 -8.51 -0.38 3.89
C GLY A 80 -7.51 0.65 3.37
N LYS A 81 -6.21 0.51 3.68
CA LYS A 81 -5.12 1.39 3.20
C LYS A 81 -5.07 1.48 1.67
N SER A 82 -4.87 0.36 0.98
CA SER A 82 -4.83 0.34 -0.50
C SER A 82 -6.15 0.73 -1.15
N THR A 83 -7.28 0.52 -0.46
CA THR A 83 -8.58 1.02 -0.93
C THR A 83 -8.63 2.54 -0.86
N PHE A 84 -8.17 3.13 0.24
CA PHE A 84 -8.02 4.58 0.37
C PHE A 84 -7.07 5.15 -0.68
N THR A 85 -5.88 4.56 -0.86
CA THR A 85 -4.90 4.96 -1.88
C THR A 85 -5.53 4.97 -3.27
N SER A 86 -6.22 3.90 -3.64
CA SER A 86 -6.92 3.79 -4.93
C SER A 86 -8.05 4.82 -5.08
N SER A 87 -8.76 5.12 -3.99
CA SER A 87 -9.84 6.11 -3.97
C SER A 87 -9.33 7.54 -4.12
N LEU A 88 -8.26 7.88 -3.40
CA LEU A 88 -7.58 9.16 -3.55
C LEU A 88 -7.10 9.34 -4.99
N TYR A 89 -6.45 8.33 -5.57
CA TYR A 89 -6.01 8.38 -6.96
C TYR A 89 -7.19 8.55 -7.93
N HIS A 90 -8.25 7.76 -7.75
CA HIS A 90 -9.47 7.89 -8.55
C HIS A 90 -10.08 9.31 -8.47
N CYS A 91 -10.10 9.93 -7.29
CA CYS A 91 -10.62 11.30 -7.13
C CYS A 91 -9.80 12.33 -7.90
N PHE A 92 -8.47 12.20 -7.91
CA PHE A 92 -7.59 13.08 -8.69
C PHE A 92 -7.69 12.83 -10.20
N PHE A 93 -7.83 11.58 -10.62
CA PHE A 93 -7.92 11.22 -12.03
C PHE A 93 -9.30 11.55 -12.65
N SER A 94 -10.38 11.38 -11.90
CA SER A 94 -11.75 11.55 -12.40
C SER A 94 -12.26 12.99 -12.43
N LYS A 95 -11.57 13.91 -11.74
CA LYS A 95 -11.96 15.32 -11.62
C LYS A 95 -10.88 16.18 -12.26
N GLU A 96 -11.28 17.23 -12.98
CA GLU A 96 -10.33 18.23 -13.51
C GLU A 96 -9.53 18.88 -12.37
N GLN A 97 -10.19 19.15 -11.24
CA GLN A 97 -9.57 19.64 -10.02
C GLN A 97 -10.16 18.92 -8.80
N TYR A 98 -9.29 18.47 -7.89
CA TYR A 98 -9.66 17.85 -6.63
C TYR A 98 -8.91 18.50 -5.47
N CYS A 99 -9.63 18.88 -4.41
CA CYS A 99 -9.07 19.62 -3.27
C CYS A 99 -8.33 20.92 -3.67
N GLY A 100 -8.70 21.55 -4.80
CA GLY A 100 -8.00 22.73 -5.31
C GLY A 100 -6.72 22.43 -6.12
N HIS A 101 -6.43 21.16 -6.41
CA HIS A 101 -5.23 20.74 -7.14
C HIS A 101 -5.58 19.92 -8.38
N ILE A 102 -4.73 19.99 -9.40
CA ILE A 102 -4.81 19.22 -10.63
C ILE A 102 -3.70 18.18 -10.59
N MET A 103 -4.04 16.91 -10.85
CA MET A 103 -3.01 15.91 -11.08
C MET A 103 -2.55 15.99 -12.53
N TYR A 104 -1.26 16.25 -12.75
CA TYR A 104 -0.71 16.31 -14.10
C TYR A 104 0.09 15.06 -14.48
N ASP A 105 0.63 14.32 -13.50
CA ASP A 105 1.39 13.09 -13.75
C ASP A 105 1.58 12.24 -12.46
N SER A 106 2.17 11.05 -12.57
CA SER A 106 2.59 10.18 -11.46
C SER A 106 3.84 9.38 -11.84
N GLU A 107 4.88 9.45 -11.00
CA GLU A 107 6.10 8.64 -11.18
C GLU A 107 5.83 7.13 -10.98
N THR A 108 4.71 6.80 -10.31
CA THR A 108 4.28 5.44 -9.98
C THR A 108 2.87 5.13 -10.53
N TYR A 109 2.58 5.64 -11.72
CA TYR A 109 1.26 5.54 -12.35
C TYR A 109 0.73 4.10 -12.41
N SER A 110 1.57 3.13 -12.78
CA SER A 110 1.13 1.75 -12.99
C SER A 110 0.72 1.06 -11.68
N GLY A 111 1.33 1.43 -10.54
CA GLY A 111 0.93 0.89 -9.24
C GLY A 111 -0.36 1.47 -8.70
N PHE A 112 -0.68 2.73 -9.04
CA PHE A 112 -2.00 3.28 -8.78
C PHE A 112 -3.08 2.58 -9.60
N GLU A 113 -2.87 2.42 -10.91
CA GLU A 113 -3.79 1.70 -11.81
C GLU A 113 -3.99 0.25 -11.36
N ARG A 114 -2.92 -0.46 -10.99
CA ARG A 114 -2.98 -1.84 -10.48
C ARG A 114 -3.85 -1.93 -9.24
N ARG A 115 -3.64 -1.05 -8.26
CA ARG A 115 -4.43 -1.05 -7.00
C ARG A 115 -5.90 -0.68 -7.27
N LEU A 116 -6.16 0.27 -8.16
CA LEU A 116 -7.51 0.65 -8.60
C LEU A 116 -8.24 -0.51 -9.31
N LEU A 117 -7.53 -1.23 -10.20
CA LEU A 117 -8.05 -2.39 -10.89
C LEU A 117 -8.37 -3.51 -9.91
N VAL A 118 -7.46 -3.85 -8.98
CA VAL A 118 -7.69 -4.85 -7.93
C VAL A 118 -8.91 -4.49 -7.08
N ARG A 119 -9.04 -3.23 -6.66
CA ARG A 119 -10.23 -2.74 -5.94
C ARG A 119 -11.50 -2.96 -6.75
N SER A 120 -11.48 -2.65 -8.05
CA SER A 120 -12.64 -2.80 -8.93
C SER A 120 -13.02 -4.27 -9.13
N MET A 121 -12.03 -5.15 -9.34
CA MET A 121 -12.24 -6.58 -9.50
C MET A 121 -12.78 -7.25 -8.22
N LYS A 122 -12.36 -6.80 -7.03
CA LYS A 122 -12.90 -7.31 -5.75
C LYS A 122 -14.40 -7.06 -5.58
N LYS A 123 -14.99 -6.10 -6.31
CA LYS A 123 -16.44 -5.88 -6.33
C LYS A 123 -17.18 -6.95 -7.13
N THR A 124 -16.54 -7.51 -8.16
CA THR A 124 -17.18 -8.41 -9.15
C THR A 124 -16.78 -9.87 -9.00
N ASP A 125 -15.63 -10.15 -8.39
CA ASP A 125 -15.13 -11.51 -8.16
C ASP A 125 -14.62 -11.68 -6.72
N PRO A 126 -15.38 -12.38 -5.86
CA PRO A 126 -14.97 -12.69 -4.50
C PRO A 126 -13.73 -13.59 -4.38
N HIS A 127 -13.34 -14.33 -5.42
CA HIS A 127 -12.16 -15.20 -5.41
C HIS A 127 -10.86 -14.40 -5.60
N LEU A 128 -10.93 -13.19 -6.17
CA LEU A 128 -9.81 -12.26 -6.28
C LEU A 128 -9.49 -11.53 -4.96
N LYS A 129 -10.18 -11.85 -3.86
CA LYS A 129 -9.83 -11.37 -2.50
C LYS A 129 -8.36 -11.59 -2.15
N ASN A 130 -7.74 -12.63 -2.70
CA ASN A 130 -6.36 -13.02 -2.42
C ASN A 130 -5.30 -12.31 -3.28
N LYS A 131 -5.67 -11.55 -4.34
CA LYS A 131 -4.74 -10.63 -5.01
C LYS A 131 -4.68 -9.33 -4.18
N ARG A 132 -3.71 -9.26 -3.27
CA ARG A 132 -3.53 -8.17 -2.29
C ARG A 132 -2.29 -7.33 -2.63
N THR A 133 -2.07 -6.27 -1.86
CA THR A 133 -0.76 -5.65 -1.63
C THR A 133 0.21 -6.78 -1.29
N ILE A 134 1.18 -7.02 -2.15
CA ILE A 134 2.06 -8.17 -2.02
C ILE A 134 3.01 -7.87 -0.85
N LYS A 135 3.17 -8.82 0.08
CA LYS A 135 4.14 -8.69 1.16
C LYS A 135 5.54 -8.46 0.57
N GLY A 136 6.25 -7.45 1.06
CA GLY A 136 7.58 -7.08 0.54
C GLY A 136 7.55 -6.37 -0.81
N GLU A 137 6.39 -5.91 -1.31
CA GLU A 137 6.36 -4.98 -2.44
C GLU A 137 6.79 -3.58 -2.02
N ASP A 138 7.38 -2.86 -2.96
CA ASP A 138 7.76 -1.46 -2.78
C ASP A 138 6.52 -0.62 -2.41
N PRO A 139 6.57 0.16 -1.32
CA PRO A 139 5.36 0.75 -0.76
C PRO A 139 5.06 2.15 -1.29
N LEU A 140 6.02 2.84 -1.92
CA LEU A 140 5.88 4.27 -2.20
C LEU A 140 5.21 4.53 -3.54
N LEU A 141 4.17 5.34 -3.49
CA LEU A 141 3.44 5.84 -4.65
C LEU A 141 3.51 7.36 -4.70
N VAL A 142 3.75 7.93 -5.88
CA VAL A 142 4.05 9.36 -6.05
C VAL A 142 3.04 10.01 -7.00
N LEU A 143 2.33 11.02 -6.51
CA LEU A 143 1.49 11.90 -7.32
C LEU A 143 2.19 13.22 -7.58
N LEU A 144 2.10 13.70 -8.83
CA LEU A 144 2.59 15.01 -9.24
C LEU A 144 1.40 15.93 -9.47
N LEU A 145 1.30 16.94 -8.61
CA LEU A 145 0.14 17.79 -8.49
C LEU A 145 0.51 19.26 -8.73
N ASP A 146 -0.41 20.03 -9.28
CA ASP A 146 -0.28 21.47 -9.50
C ASP A 146 -1.46 22.22 -8.87
N SER A 147 -1.20 23.44 -8.41
CA SER A 147 -2.20 24.33 -7.84
C SER A 147 -1.77 25.77 -8.01
N GLU A 148 -2.72 26.63 -8.35
CA GLU A 148 -2.46 28.07 -8.48
C GLU A 148 -1.94 28.70 -7.17
N LYS A 149 -2.25 28.10 -6.02
CA LYS A 149 -1.86 28.63 -4.71
C LYS A 149 -0.48 28.19 -4.25
N THR A 150 -0.14 26.92 -4.48
CA THR A 150 1.08 26.29 -3.93
C THR A 150 2.12 25.98 -5.01
N GLY A 151 1.75 26.12 -6.29
CA GLY A 151 2.54 25.65 -7.42
C GLY A 151 2.59 24.12 -7.49
N LYS A 152 3.58 23.62 -8.22
CA LYS A 152 3.85 22.19 -8.35
C LYS A 152 4.35 21.60 -7.05
N TYR A 153 3.79 20.47 -6.67
CA TYR A 153 4.16 19.72 -5.47
C TYR A 153 3.93 18.22 -5.67
N LYS A 154 4.68 17.41 -4.92
CA LYS A 154 4.59 15.95 -4.92
C LYS A 154 3.85 15.48 -3.68
N VAL A 155 3.08 14.41 -3.81
CA VAL A 155 2.55 13.66 -2.67
C VAL A 155 3.05 12.24 -2.76
N VAL A 156 3.82 11.83 -1.76
CA VAL A 156 4.31 10.46 -1.59
C VAL A 156 3.41 9.75 -0.60
N ILE A 157 2.87 8.61 -1.01
CA ILE A 157 2.00 7.76 -0.18
C ILE A 157 2.69 6.42 0.00
N SER A 158 3.04 6.07 1.23
CA SER A 158 3.47 4.72 1.58
C SER A 158 2.27 3.84 1.87
N ASP A 159 1.98 2.87 1.00
CA ASP A 159 0.92 1.86 1.12
C ASP A 159 1.53 0.47 1.38
N ARG A 160 2.28 0.35 2.49
CA ARG A 160 2.90 -0.91 2.91
C ARG A 160 1.86 -1.97 3.27
N SER A 161 2.21 -3.24 3.08
CA SER A 161 1.31 -4.35 3.46
C SER A 161 0.94 -4.30 4.93
N GLY A 162 -0.32 -4.61 5.23
CA GLY A 162 -0.79 -4.66 6.62
C GLY A 162 -0.20 -5.84 7.40
N GLU A 163 0.26 -6.88 6.70
CA GLU A 163 0.91 -8.05 7.29
C GLU A 163 2.27 -7.66 7.91
N ASP A 164 2.98 -6.70 7.30
CA ASP A 164 4.27 -6.20 7.81
C ASP A 164 4.08 -5.51 9.17
N TYR A 165 2.98 -4.76 9.34
CA TYR A 165 2.68 -4.13 10.64
C TYR A 165 2.18 -5.13 11.69
N SER A 166 1.48 -6.19 11.29
CA SER A 166 1.01 -7.22 12.22
C SER A 166 2.15 -8.02 12.86
N GLN A 167 3.30 -8.11 12.19
CA GLN A 167 4.47 -8.86 12.64
C GLN A 167 5.55 -7.97 13.27
N PHE A 168 5.40 -6.65 13.17
CA PHE A 168 6.38 -5.68 13.63
C PHE A 168 6.73 -5.87 15.12
N ALA A 169 7.95 -6.31 15.37
CA ALA A 169 8.51 -6.57 16.68
C ALA A 169 9.52 -5.49 17.12
N GLY A 170 9.83 -4.53 16.24
CA GLY A 170 10.80 -3.47 16.50
C GLY A 170 12.23 -3.98 16.46
N THR A 171 12.53 -4.97 15.61
CA THR A 171 13.91 -5.41 15.38
C THR A 171 14.70 -4.31 14.67
N GLU A 172 16.04 -4.38 14.71
CA GLU A 172 16.89 -3.41 14.02
C GLU A 172 16.63 -3.40 12.50
N GLU A 173 16.44 -4.58 11.90
CA GLU A 173 16.06 -4.73 10.49
C GLU A 173 14.71 -4.07 10.20
N GLU A 174 13.67 -4.33 11.00
CA GLU A 174 12.36 -3.72 10.81
C GLU A 174 12.38 -2.20 11.01
N ILE A 175 13.17 -1.70 11.95
CA ILE A 175 13.37 -0.25 12.16
C ILE A 175 14.07 0.36 10.94
N ASN A 176 15.08 -0.30 10.38
CA ASN A 176 15.79 0.14 9.17
C ASN A 176 14.90 0.10 7.92
N ASP A 177 14.00 -0.88 7.85
CA ASP A 177 13.04 -0.99 6.75
C ASP A 177 11.89 0.02 6.83
N ASN A 178 11.69 0.70 7.97
CA ASN A 178 10.58 1.65 8.18
C ASN A 178 11.06 3.08 8.45
N GLN A 179 12.24 3.45 7.94
CA GLN A 179 12.83 4.78 8.16
C GLN A 179 11.99 5.91 7.56
N ILE A 180 11.10 5.64 6.60
CA ILE A 180 10.19 6.67 6.07
C ILE A 180 9.29 7.28 7.15
N LEU A 181 8.98 6.51 8.21
CA LEU A 181 8.19 7.03 9.33
C LEU A 181 8.89 8.24 9.98
N LYS A 182 10.22 8.23 10.10
CA LYS A 182 11.01 9.31 10.71
C LYS A 182 10.94 10.63 9.94
N VAL A 183 10.53 10.60 8.68
CA VAL A 183 10.49 11.77 7.79
C VAL A 183 9.08 12.11 7.33
N ALA A 184 8.07 11.39 7.81
CA ALA A 184 6.68 11.56 7.42
C ALA A 184 6.08 12.88 7.94
N ASP A 185 5.37 13.59 7.06
CA ASP A 185 4.52 14.72 7.48
C ASP A 185 3.24 14.26 8.13
N HIS A 186 2.74 13.14 7.63
CA HIS A 186 1.45 12.61 7.98
C HIS A 186 1.58 11.12 8.25
N ILE A 187 1.40 10.73 9.50
CA ILE A 187 1.30 9.33 9.88
C ILE A 187 -0.18 9.03 10.10
N VAL A 188 -0.73 8.20 9.22
CA VAL A 188 -2.17 7.96 9.11
C VAL A 188 -2.48 6.55 9.58
N PHE A 189 -2.92 6.41 10.83
CA PHE A 189 -3.32 5.13 11.41
C PHE A 189 -4.76 4.80 10.99
N PHE A 190 -4.92 3.87 10.07
CA PHE A 190 -6.21 3.26 9.74
C PHE A 190 -6.62 2.35 10.87
N ILE A 191 -7.89 2.43 11.30
CA ILE A 191 -8.54 1.58 12.29
C ILE A 191 -9.80 1.03 11.63
N ASP A 192 -9.93 -0.29 11.56
CA ASP A 192 -11.12 -0.95 11.03
C ASP A 192 -12.26 -0.88 12.06
N CYS A 193 -13.31 -0.12 11.74
CA CYS A 193 -14.48 0.07 12.59
C CYS A 193 -15.26 -1.22 12.86
N GLU A 194 -15.32 -2.16 11.92
CA GLU A 194 -15.99 -3.44 12.13
C GLU A 194 -15.20 -4.28 13.15
N LYS A 195 -13.87 -4.33 13.03
CA LYS A 195 -12.99 -4.99 14.02
C LYS A 195 -13.00 -4.27 15.36
N LEU A 196 -13.12 -2.94 15.37
CA LEU A 196 -13.29 -2.14 16.60
C LEU A 196 -14.52 -2.60 17.40
N MET A 197 -15.64 -2.85 16.72
CA MET A 197 -16.87 -3.31 17.36
C MET A 197 -16.80 -4.78 17.78
N ASN A 198 -16.32 -5.64 16.88
CA ASN A 198 -16.42 -7.09 17.05
C ASN A 198 -15.24 -7.73 17.80
N ASN A 199 -14.06 -7.11 17.76
CA ASN A 199 -12.84 -7.66 18.36
C ASN A 199 -11.92 -6.56 18.93
N PHE A 200 -12.49 -5.73 19.81
CA PHE A 200 -11.79 -4.61 20.41
C PHE A 200 -10.51 -5.02 21.17
N ALA A 201 -10.53 -6.16 21.87
CA ALA A 201 -9.40 -6.60 22.67
C ALA A 201 -8.15 -6.88 21.82
N MET A 202 -8.32 -7.59 20.70
CA MET A 202 -7.22 -7.86 19.77
C MET A 202 -6.74 -6.57 19.11
N LEU A 203 -7.66 -5.73 18.61
CA LEU A 203 -7.32 -4.44 18.00
C LEU A 203 -6.50 -3.56 18.97
N ARG A 204 -6.95 -3.45 20.22
CA ARG A 204 -6.24 -2.72 21.27
C ARG A 204 -4.84 -3.26 21.50
N TYR A 205 -4.70 -4.58 21.64
CA TYR A 205 -3.40 -5.21 21.87
C TYR A 205 -2.44 -4.96 20.70
N SER A 206 -2.90 -5.14 19.47
CA SER A 206 -2.09 -4.93 18.27
C SER A 206 -1.59 -3.49 18.15
N TYR A 207 -2.45 -2.48 18.32
CA TYR A 207 -1.99 -1.08 18.28
C TYR A 207 -1.10 -0.73 19.46
N GLN A 208 -1.41 -1.23 20.67
CA GLN A 208 -0.60 -0.93 21.83
C GLN A 208 0.84 -1.41 21.64
N ASN A 209 1.04 -2.66 21.20
CA ASN A 209 2.38 -3.20 20.93
C ASN A 209 3.08 -2.45 19.81
N PHE A 210 2.38 -2.24 18.68
CA PHE A 210 2.95 -1.57 17.52
C PHE A 210 3.41 -0.15 17.85
N LEU A 211 2.57 0.64 18.53
CA LEU A 211 2.91 2.00 18.94
C LEU A 211 4.08 2.01 19.94
N GLN A 212 4.15 1.04 20.86
CA GLN A 212 5.27 0.94 21.81
C GLN A 212 6.59 0.72 21.09
N GLU A 213 6.63 -0.18 20.10
CA GLU A 213 7.83 -0.41 19.30
C GLU A 213 8.19 0.78 18.41
N LEU A 214 7.21 1.50 17.85
CA LEU A 214 7.48 2.76 17.12
C LEU A 214 8.13 3.83 18.01
N VAL A 215 7.65 3.99 19.24
CA VAL A 215 8.19 4.96 20.20
C VAL A 215 9.58 4.53 20.65
N LYS A 216 9.77 3.25 21.00
CA LYS A 216 11.06 2.69 21.42
C LYS A 216 12.11 2.77 20.31
N GLY A 217 11.73 2.51 19.07
CA GLY A 217 12.58 2.64 17.88
C GLY A 217 12.80 4.08 17.40
N ASN A 218 12.22 5.08 18.09
CA ASN A 218 12.28 6.49 17.72
C ASN A 218 11.90 6.75 16.25
N LEU A 219 10.85 6.05 15.78
CA LEU A 219 10.37 6.12 14.40
C LEU A 219 9.38 7.27 14.17
N LEU A 220 8.88 7.90 15.24
CA LEU A 220 7.89 8.98 15.14
C LEU A 220 8.56 10.36 15.05
N PRO A 221 8.36 11.11 13.96
CA PRO A 221 8.97 12.42 13.71
C PRO A 221 8.42 13.44 14.70
N LYS A 222 9.24 14.36 15.21
CA LYS A 222 8.80 15.35 16.22
C LYS A 222 7.63 16.22 15.73
N ASN A 223 7.67 16.63 14.46
CA ASN A 223 6.72 17.59 13.87
C ASN A 223 5.73 16.97 12.86
N GLY A 224 5.73 15.64 12.72
CA GLY A 224 4.77 14.93 11.88
C GLY A 224 3.39 14.90 12.55
N GLN A 225 2.36 15.14 11.75
CA GLN A 225 0.98 15.12 12.18
C GLN A 225 0.48 13.69 12.22
N ILE A 226 -0.07 13.29 13.37
CA ILE A 226 -0.70 11.99 13.55
C ILE A 226 -2.18 12.11 13.23
N LYS A 227 -2.70 11.15 12.47
CA LYS A 227 -4.11 11.08 12.09
C LYS A 227 -4.66 9.69 12.40
N LEU A 228 -5.80 9.62 13.06
CA LEU A 228 -6.54 8.39 13.29
C LEU A 228 -7.72 8.34 12.32
N VAL A 229 -7.73 7.33 11.47
CA VAL A 229 -8.74 7.11 10.43
C VAL A 229 -9.56 5.89 10.81
N PHE A 230 -10.74 6.14 11.36
CA PHE A 230 -11.77 5.14 11.61
C PHE A 230 -12.46 4.79 10.29
N ASN A 231 -11.94 3.77 9.61
CA ASN A 231 -12.39 3.33 8.29
C ASN A 231 -13.48 2.25 8.41
N LYS A 232 -14.33 2.13 7.37
CA LYS A 232 -15.57 1.34 7.37
C LYS A 232 -16.60 1.88 8.36
N HIS A 233 -16.57 3.20 8.59
CA HIS A 233 -17.47 3.85 9.53
C HIS A 233 -18.94 3.70 9.13
N ASP A 234 -19.22 3.62 7.82
CA ASP A 234 -20.54 3.37 7.26
C ASP A 234 -21.22 2.10 7.81
N LEU A 235 -20.44 1.09 8.21
CA LEU A 235 -20.95 -0.16 8.77
C LEU A 235 -21.39 -0.06 10.23
N VAL A 236 -20.94 0.97 10.96
CA VAL A 236 -21.11 1.06 12.41
C VAL A 236 -21.64 2.41 12.90
N LYS A 237 -21.80 3.40 12.03
CA LYS A 237 -22.22 4.77 12.38
C LYS A 237 -23.52 4.86 13.18
N ASP A 238 -24.42 3.90 12.99
CA ASP A 238 -25.72 3.85 13.68
C ASP A 238 -25.69 2.94 14.92
N ASN A 239 -24.52 2.37 15.27
CA ASN A 239 -24.36 1.52 16.44
C ASN A 239 -24.17 2.38 17.71
N PRO A 240 -25.02 2.23 18.75
CA PRO A 240 -24.97 3.07 19.94
C PRO A 240 -23.67 2.94 20.75
N ASP A 241 -22.96 1.81 20.64
CA ASP A 241 -21.73 1.56 21.38
C ASP A 241 -20.47 2.11 20.68
N TYR A 242 -20.60 2.58 19.44
CA TYR A 242 -19.48 3.03 18.60
C TYR A 242 -18.65 4.11 19.30
N GLU A 243 -19.29 5.16 19.80
CA GLU A 243 -18.61 6.28 20.45
C GLU A 243 -17.77 5.84 21.66
N GLY A 244 -18.30 4.91 22.45
CA GLY A 244 -17.59 4.34 23.60
C GLY A 244 -16.35 3.54 23.16
N LYS A 245 -16.49 2.68 22.14
CA LYS A 245 -15.39 1.88 21.61
C LYS A 245 -14.33 2.74 20.93
N ARG A 246 -14.74 3.73 20.14
CA ARG A 246 -13.88 4.73 19.49
C ARG A 246 -13.04 5.46 20.53
N SER A 247 -13.70 5.98 21.57
CA SER A 247 -13.02 6.68 22.67
C SER A 247 -12.01 5.77 23.38
N GLN A 248 -12.35 4.50 23.63
CA GLN A 248 -11.40 3.55 24.21
C GLN A 248 -10.21 3.24 23.30
N ALA A 249 -10.39 3.21 21.98
CA ALA A 249 -9.27 3.09 21.04
C ALA A 249 -8.36 4.32 21.09
N GLU A 250 -8.92 5.53 21.08
CA GLU A 250 -8.16 6.78 21.18
C GLU A 250 -7.33 6.86 22.47
N GLU A 251 -7.86 6.35 23.58
CA GLU A 251 -7.11 6.26 24.84
C GLU A 251 -5.86 5.37 24.75
N VAL A 252 -5.86 4.34 23.88
CA VAL A 252 -4.63 3.55 23.62
C VAL A 252 -3.57 4.43 22.98
N PHE A 253 -3.94 5.21 21.97
CA PHE A 253 -3.03 6.13 21.29
C PHE A 253 -2.52 7.21 22.23
N LYS A 254 -3.39 7.89 22.99
CA LYS A 254 -2.97 8.94 23.94
C LYS A 254 -1.98 8.40 24.98
N LYS A 255 -2.23 7.22 25.53
CA LYS A 255 -1.35 6.62 26.55
C LYS A 255 0.05 6.33 26.03
N VAL A 256 0.19 5.89 24.79
CA VAL A 256 1.48 5.52 24.21
C VAL A 256 2.19 6.72 23.57
N LEU A 257 1.44 7.62 22.94
CA LEU A 257 1.98 8.79 22.23
C LEU A 257 2.29 9.99 23.15
N GLY A 258 1.84 9.96 24.41
CA GLY A 258 2.09 11.01 25.40
C GLY A 258 1.45 12.34 25.00
N ASP A 259 2.26 13.40 24.95
CA ASP A 259 1.79 14.78 24.66
C ASP A 259 1.46 15.02 23.19
N ARG A 260 1.71 14.06 22.30
CA ARG A 260 1.41 14.21 20.87
C ARG A 260 -0.10 14.18 20.64
N THR A 261 -0.58 15.16 19.89
CA THR A 261 -1.98 15.23 19.46
C THR A 261 -2.19 14.48 18.15
N PHE A 262 -3.44 14.12 17.89
CA PHE A 262 -3.85 13.52 16.62
C PHE A 262 -5.19 14.07 16.16
N ASP A 263 -5.37 14.14 14.84
CA ASP A 263 -6.65 14.46 14.23
C ASP A 263 -7.45 13.18 13.99
N ARG A 264 -8.78 13.27 14.14
CA ARG A 264 -9.70 12.16 13.88
C ARG A 264 -10.41 12.33 12.55
N TYR A 265 -10.52 11.23 11.80
CA TYR A 265 -11.33 11.11 10.61
C TYR A 265 -12.14 9.82 10.68
N GLU A 266 -13.42 9.92 10.33
CA GLU A 266 -14.34 8.78 10.18
C GLU A 266 -14.67 8.69 8.70
N ILE A 267 -14.31 7.58 8.06
CA ILE A 267 -14.37 7.46 6.61
C ILE A 267 -14.96 6.12 6.17
N ASP A 268 -15.46 6.12 4.94
CA ASP A 268 -15.59 4.94 4.10
C ASP A 268 -14.58 5.10 2.96
N SER A 269 -13.48 4.34 3.01
CA SER A 269 -12.46 4.39 1.96
C SER A 269 -12.99 4.05 0.57
N THR A 270 -14.14 3.40 0.43
CA THR A 270 -14.76 3.14 -0.88
C THR A 270 -15.47 4.36 -1.44
N GLY A 271 -15.80 5.36 -0.60
CA GLY A 271 -16.55 6.56 -0.93
C GLY A 271 -17.99 6.32 -1.37
N VAL A 272 -18.53 5.10 -1.16
CA VAL A 272 -19.88 4.74 -1.62
C VAL A 272 -20.95 5.37 -0.74
N SER A 273 -20.70 5.43 0.57
CA SER A 273 -21.69 5.90 1.54
C SER A 273 -21.89 7.42 1.58
N ASP A 274 -20.87 8.20 1.24
CA ASP A 274 -20.84 9.65 1.41
C ASP A 274 -20.36 10.41 0.16
N ASN A 275 -20.23 9.72 -0.98
CA ASN A 275 -19.69 10.26 -2.22
C ASN A 275 -18.30 10.92 -2.04
N PHE A 276 -17.42 10.29 -1.26
CA PHE A 276 -16.04 10.70 -1.00
C PHE A 276 -15.87 11.98 -0.17
N VAL A 277 -16.91 12.52 0.47
CA VAL A 277 -16.80 13.77 1.26
C VAL A 277 -15.81 13.63 2.42
N SER A 278 -15.88 12.52 3.18
CA SER A 278 -14.97 12.24 4.29
C SER A 278 -13.54 11.98 3.83
N VAL A 279 -13.37 11.27 2.71
CA VAL A 279 -12.08 11.06 2.04
C VAL A 279 -11.49 12.41 1.62
N GLU A 280 -12.27 13.28 0.98
CA GLU A 280 -11.84 14.62 0.57
C GLU A 280 -11.34 15.47 1.74
N LYS A 281 -12.03 15.41 2.88
CA LYS A 281 -11.61 16.10 4.10
C LYS A 281 -10.24 15.61 4.59
N LEU A 282 -10.02 14.30 4.62
CA LEU A 282 -8.73 13.72 4.97
C LEU A 282 -7.64 14.13 3.97
N VAL A 283 -7.92 14.03 2.67
CA VAL A 283 -6.95 14.39 1.62
C VAL A 283 -6.55 15.86 1.72
N LYS A 284 -7.49 16.80 1.90
CA LYS A 284 -7.17 18.24 2.07
C LYS A 284 -6.15 18.49 3.18
N SER A 285 -6.24 17.72 4.27
CA SER A 285 -5.30 17.85 5.40
C SER A 285 -3.86 17.43 5.08
N PHE A 286 -3.63 16.70 3.99
CA PHE A 286 -2.29 16.34 3.51
C PHE A 286 -1.64 17.44 2.66
N LEU A 287 -2.46 18.28 2.02
CA LEU A 287 -2.02 19.21 0.98
C LEU A 287 -1.75 20.62 1.51
N HIS A 288 -2.04 20.87 2.80
CA HIS A 288 -1.76 22.16 3.44
C HIS A 288 -0.40 22.07 4.15
N ASN A 289 0.64 22.66 3.55
CA ASN A 289 1.96 22.71 4.17
C ASN A 289 2.27 24.14 4.64
N GLU A 290 2.62 24.29 5.92
CA GLU A 290 3.15 25.55 6.46
C GLU A 290 4.67 25.60 6.25
N GLU A 291 5.17 26.69 5.66
CA GLU A 291 6.55 26.89 5.19
C GLU A 291 7.66 26.53 6.21
N ASN A 292 7.38 26.62 7.52
CA ASN A 292 8.36 26.36 8.58
C ASN A 292 8.81 24.89 8.66
N LYS A 293 7.99 23.92 8.24
CA LYS A 293 8.33 22.48 8.29
C LYS A 293 9.35 22.06 7.23
N ARG A 294 9.50 22.85 6.17
CA ARG A 294 10.32 22.52 4.99
C ARG A 294 11.82 22.49 5.31
N ARG A 295 12.33 23.42 6.14
CA ARG A 295 13.77 23.55 6.41
C ARG A 295 14.32 22.39 7.24
N GLU A 296 13.64 22.00 8.32
CA GLU A 296 14.05 20.85 9.15
C GLU A 296 14.06 19.54 8.35
N ARG A 297 13.12 19.37 7.40
CA ARG A 297 13.06 18.17 6.56
C ARG A 297 14.26 18.04 5.61
N ILE A 298 14.71 19.13 4.99
CA ILE A 298 15.88 19.09 4.10
C ILE A 298 17.11 18.60 4.86
N GLU A 299 17.31 19.09 6.09
CA GLU A 299 18.40 18.62 6.97
C GLU A 299 18.25 17.13 7.31
N ILE A 300 17.01 16.65 7.47
CA ILE A 300 16.71 15.24 7.71
C ILE A 300 17.02 14.37 6.48
N LEU A 301 16.51 14.73 5.31
CA LEU A 301 16.78 13.97 4.09
C LEU A 301 18.26 14.01 3.71
N ASP A 302 18.96 15.11 4.02
CA ASP A 302 20.40 15.21 3.82
C ASP A 302 21.22 14.28 4.73
N TRP A 303 20.76 13.89 5.94
CA TRP A 303 21.45 12.82 6.69
C TRP A 303 21.21 11.44 6.08
N VAL A 304 20.01 11.17 5.54
CA VAL A 304 19.76 9.92 4.79
C VAL A 304 20.69 9.84 3.58
N LYS A 305 20.94 10.98 2.90
CA LYS A 305 21.94 11.03 1.81
C LYS A 305 23.34 10.67 2.30
N LYS A 306 23.72 11.04 3.53
CA LYS A 306 25.05 10.75 4.11
C LYS A 306 25.19 9.27 4.48
N GLU A 307 24.17 8.66 5.08
CA GLU A 307 24.19 7.25 5.46
C GLU A 307 24.20 6.28 4.26
N LEU A 308 23.72 6.72 3.09
CA LEU A 308 23.77 5.94 1.85
C LEU A 308 25.05 6.15 1.02
N SER A 309 25.94 7.05 1.45
CA SER A 309 27.20 7.36 0.77
C SER A 309 28.45 6.73 1.42
N ASP A 310 28.27 6.01 2.53
CA ASP A 310 29.28 5.20 3.22
C ASP A 310 29.08 3.70 2.93
#